data_AF-A0A937XPM0-F1
#
_entry.id   AF-A0A937XPM0-F1
#
_cell.length_a   1.000
_cell.length_b   1.000
_cell.length_c   1.000
_cell.angle_alpha   90.00
_cell.angle_beta   90.00
_cell.angle_gamma   90.00
#
_symmetry.space_group_name_H-M   'P 1'
#
loop_
_entity.id
_entity.type
_entity.pdbx_description
1 polymer ?
#
loop_
_entity_poly.entity_id
_entity_poly.type
_entity_poly.pdbx_seq_one_letter_code
_entity_poly.pdbx_strand_id
1 'polypeptide(L)' 'MTLVGTRFEILANYERRRLGMPELPLAIVPYPMGGVATEEAQRRAVAALDQVVNGLTVQPMVSPQAAKAKVDAGYDTTV' A
#
# COMPACT_ATOMS: atom_id res chain seq x y z
N MET A 1 -3.54 0.43 3.29
CA MET A 1 -2.11 0.70 3.12
C MET A 1 -1.34 -0.30 3.95
N THR A 2 -0.29 -0.90 3.39
CA THR A 2 0.58 -1.87 4.09
C THR A 2 2.03 -1.42 4.03
N LEU A 3 2.74 -1.46 5.16
CA LEU A 3 4.18 -1.17 5.24
C LEU A 3 4.96 -2.48 5.14
N VAL A 4 5.93 -2.57 4.23
CA VAL A 4 6.66 -3.82 3.97
C VAL A 4 8.12 -3.57 3.62
N GLY A 5 9.01 -4.46 4.06
CA GLY A 5 10.42 -4.42 3.64
C GLY A 5 10.60 -4.93 2.20
N THR A 6 11.57 -4.41 1.46
CA THR A 6 11.80 -4.76 0.03
C THR A 6 11.86 -6.26 -0.25
N ARG A 7 12.33 -7.08 0.70
CA ARG A 7 12.40 -8.55 0.56
C ARG A 7 11.04 -9.24 0.48
N PHE A 8 9.96 -8.58 0.92
CA PHE A 8 8.61 -9.13 0.98
C PHE A 8 7.64 -8.45 -0.01
N GLU A 9 8.14 -7.62 -0.92
CA GLU A 9 7.31 -6.89 -1.88
C GLU A 9 6.44 -7.81 -2.75
N ILE A 10 6.98 -8.95 -3.20
CA ILE A 10 6.23 -9.93 -4.00
C ILE A 10 5.06 -10.51 -3.19
N LEU A 11 5.29 -10.81 -1.91
CA LEU A 11 4.26 -11.35 -1.02
C LEU A 11 3.16 -10.31 -0.77
N ALA A 12 3.53 -9.07 -0.47
CA ALA A 12 2.57 -7.98 -0.27
C ALA A 12 1.72 -7.72 -1.54
N ASN A 13 2.34 -7.81 -2.73
CA ASN A 13 1.63 -7.71 -4.00
C ASN A 13 0.63 -8.88 -4.21
N TYR A 14 1.01 -10.08 -3.80
CA TYR A 14 0.13 -11.24 -3.88
C TYR A 14 -1.06 -11.10 -2.91
N GLU A 15 -0.80 -10.68 -1.68
CA GLU A 15 -1.81 -10.50 -0.64
C GLU A 15 -2.85 -9.45 -1.03
N ARG A 16 -2.43 -8.27 -1.51
CA ARG A 16 -3.40 -7.22 -1.91
C ARG A 16 -4.31 -7.66 -3.06
N ARG A 17 -3.82 -8.48 -3.98
CA ARG A 17 -4.64 -9.09 -5.05
C ARG A 17 -5.62 -10.11 -4.48
N ARG A 18 -5.15 -10.98 -3.58
CA ARG A 18 -5.98 -11.99 -2.88
C ARG A 18 -7.09 -11.35 -2.04
N LEU A 19 -6.84 -10.18 -1.46
CA LEU A 19 -7.82 -9.39 -0.71
C LEU A 19 -8.83 -8.64 -1.59
N GLY A 20 -8.72 -8.74 -2.93
CA GLY A 20 -9.57 -7.99 -3.85
C GLY A 20 -9.27 -6.48 -3.90
N MET A 21 -8.10 -6.06 -3.43
CA MET A 21 -7.66 -4.66 -3.35
C MET A 21 -6.34 -4.45 -4.10
N PRO A 22 -6.28 -4.67 -5.43
CA PRO A 22 -5.02 -4.57 -6.18
C PRO A 22 -4.42 -3.16 -6.15
N GLU A 23 -5.24 -2.12 -5.95
CA GLU A 23 -4.82 -0.73 -5.77
C GLU A 23 -4.40 -0.38 -4.34
N LEU A 24 -4.46 -1.33 -3.38
CA LEU A 24 -4.03 -1.07 -2.00
C LEU A 24 -2.59 -0.54 -2.01
N PRO A 25 -2.36 0.68 -1.49
CA PRO A 25 -1.02 1.25 -1.46
C PRO A 25 -0.07 0.39 -0.63
N LEU A 26 1.18 0.33 -1.06
CA LEU A 26 2.28 -0.32 -0.36
C LEU A 26 3.38 0.71 -0.11
N ALA A 27 3.87 0.81 1.12
CA ALA A 27 5.08 1.57 1.44
C ALA A 27 6.25 0.60 1.61
N ILE A 28 7.30 0.81 0.82
CA ILE A 28 8.45 -0.08 0.74
C ILE A 28 9.61 0.51 1.54
N VAL A 29 10.12 -0.28 2.49
CA VAL A 29 11.30 0.07 3.29
C VAL A 29 12.53 -0.72 2.81
N PRO A 30 13.65 -0.05 2.47
CA PRO A 30 14.86 -0.72 2.01
C PRO A 30 15.45 -1.72 3.01
N TYR A 31 15.86 -2.89 2.50
CA TYR A 31 16.67 -3.87 3.24
C TYR A 31 18.16 -3.55 3.11
N PRO A 32 19.02 -3.81 4.13
CA PRO A 32 18.71 -4.39 5.45
C PRO A 32 18.12 -3.36 6.43
N MET A 33 17.30 -3.85 7.36
CA MET A 33 16.74 -3.03 8.45
C MET A 33 17.72 -2.90 9.63
N GLY A 34 18.54 -3.93 9.87
CA GLY A 34 19.55 -3.97 10.93
C GLY A 34 20.95 -3.74 10.39
N GLY A 35 21.87 -3.34 11.27
CA GLY A 35 23.26 -3.04 10.91
C GLY A 35 23.45 -1.75 10.11
N VAL A 36 22.41 -0.90 10.05
CA VAL A 36 22.46 0.42 9.43
C VAL A 36 22.79 1.49 10.49
N ALA A 37 23.48 2.54 10.08
CA ALA A 37 23.73 3.69 10.93
C ALA A 37 22.41 4.36 11.35
N THR A 38 22.38 4.95 12.55
CA THR A 38 21.17 5.56 13.12
C THR A 38 20.60 6.66 12.22
N GLU A 39 21.45 7.48 11.61
CA GLU A 39 21.04 8.55 10.71
C GLU A 39 20.35 7.99 9.46
N GLU A 40 20.85 6.87 8.96
CA GLU A 40 20.26 6.18 7.81
C GLU A 40 18.93 5.52 8.19
N ALA A 41 18.83 4.91 9.37
CA ALA A 41 17.57 4.38 9.88
C ALA A 41 16.51 5.48 10.00
N GLN A 42 16.89 6.66 10.51
CA GLN A 42 15.99 7.80 10.64
C GLN A 42 15.54 8.32 9.27
N ARG A 43 16.46 8.46 8.29
CA ARG A 43 16.10 8.83 6.92
C ARG A 43 15.09 7.88 6.30
N ARG A 44 15.29 6.57 6.47
CA ARG A 44 14.36 5.55 5.98
C ARG A 44 13.01 5.61 6.67
N ALA A 45 12.97 5.89 7.97
CA ALA A 45 11.73 6.05 8.71
C ALA A 45 10.91 7.26 8.21
N VAL A 46 11.57 8.40 7.98
CA VAL A 46 10.92 9.59 7.41
C VAL A 46 10.39 9.30 6.00
N ALA A 47 11.19 8.69 5.14
CA ALA A 47 10.77 8.33 3.79
C ALA A 47 9.61 7.30 3.78
N ALA A 48 9.57 6.37 4.73
CA ALA A 48 8.47 5.43 4.89
C ALA A 48 7.19 6.15 5.36
N LEU A 49 7.31 7.11 6.28
CA LEU A 49 6.20 7.94 6.73
C LEU A 49 5.63 8.75 5.57
N ASP A 50 6.47 9.37 4.75
CA ASP A 50 6.01 10.13 3.57
C ASP A 50 5.22 9.25 2.60
N GLN A 51 5.67 8.01 2.35
CA GLN A 51 4.92 7.06 1.54
C GLN A 51 3.55 6.70 2.17
N VAL A 52 3.48 6.52 3.49
CA VAL A 52 2.23 6.26 4.20
C VAL A 52 1.28 7.44 4.10
N VAL A 53 1.75 8.64 4.36
CA VAL A 53 0.94 9.87 4.25
C VAL A 53 0.41 9.98 2.83
N ASN A 54 1.28 9.93 1.82
CA ASN A 54 0.87 10.01 0.41
C ASN A 54 -0.16 8.94 0.03
N GLY A 55 0.04 7.70 0.47
CA GLY A 55 -0.89 6.59 0.19
C GLY A 55 -2.24 6.70 0.91
N LEU A 56 -2.34 7.51 1.96
CA LEU A 56 -3.59 7.73 2.71
C LEU A 56 -4.29 9.05 2.38
N THR A 57 -3.55 10.08 1.96
CA THR A 57 -4.08 11.43 1.75
C THR A 57 -4.26 11.81 0.28
N VAL A 58 -3.49 11.21 -0.63
CA VAL A 58 -3.75 11.38 -2.07
C VAL A 58 -4.86 10.42 -2.43
N GLN A 59 -6.03 10.95 -2.79
CA GLN A 59 -7.15 10.11 -3.24
C GLN A 59 -6.64 9.21 -4.36
N PRO A 60 -6.71 7.87 -4.21
CA PRO A 60 -6.45 7.01 -5.34
C PRO A 60 -7.48 7.38 -6.39
N MET A 61 -7.03 7.74 -7.59
CA MET A 61 -7.93 7.84 -8.73
C MET A 61 -8.75 6.56 -8.74
N VAL A 62 -10.07 6.69 -8.60
CA VAL A 62 -10.98 5.55 -8.64
C VAL A 62 -10.76 4.88 -9.99
N SER A 63 -10.02 3.77 -10.01
CA SER A 63 -9.89 2.96 -11.21
C SER A 63 -11.29 2.49 -11.58
N PRO A 64 -11.76 2.69 -12.83
CA PRO A 64 -13.11 2.28 -13.26
C PRO A 64 -13.41 0.80 -12.99
N GLN A 65 -12.37 -0.01 -12.78
CA GLN A 65 -12.45 -1.44 -12.49
C GLN A 65 -12.90 -1.75 -11.05
N ALA A 66 -12.59 -0.89 -10.07
CA ALA A 66 -13.10 -1.03 -8.70
C ALA A 66 -14.60 -0.67 -8.61
N ALA A 67 -15.08 0.21 -9.49
CA ALA A 67 -16.50 0.52 -9.63
C ALA A 67 -17.28 -0.65 -10.25
N LYS A 68 -16.73 -1.31 -11.28
CA LYS A 68 -17.33 -2.53 -11.85
C LYS A 68 -17.45 -3.67 -10.84
N ALA A 69 -16.42 -3.90 -10.02
CA ALA A 69 -16.46 -4.94 -8.99
C ALA A 69 -17.57 -4.74 -7.94
N LYS A 70 -17.92 -3.48 -7.61
CA LYS A 70 -19.04 -3.18 -6.71
C LYS A 70 -20.41 -3.36 -7.37
N VAL A 71 -20.53 -3.02 -8.66
CA VAL A 71 -21.77 -3.19 -9.43
C VAL A 71 -22.06 -4.67 -9.68
N ASP A 72 -21.03 -5.46 -10.00
CA ASP A 72 -21.16 -6.91 -10.22
C ASP A 72 -21.41 -7.70 -8.92
N ALA A 73 -21.13 -7.10 -7.76
CA ALA A 73 -21.37 -7.68 -6.43
C ALA A 73 -22.77 -7.39 -5.85
N GLY A 74 -23.65 -6.71 -6.57
CA GLY A 74 -25.08 -6.63 -6.25
C GLY A 74 -25.46 -5.94 -4.94
N TYR A 75 -24.61 -5.05 -4.39
CA TYR A 75 -25.01 -4.19 -3.28
C TYR A 75 -25.61 -2.89 -3.82
N ASP A 76 -26.93 -2.77 -3.70
CA ASP A 76 -27.73 -1.58 -3.96
C ASP A 76 -27.30 -0.44 -3.01
N THR A 77 -26.84 0.68 -3.57
CA THR A 77 -26.42 1.88 -2.82
C THR A 77 -27.55 2.89 -2.61
N THR A 78 -28.80 2.46 -2.60
CA THR A 78 -29.93 3.34 -2.29
C THR A 78 -30.31 3.25 -0.81
N VAL A 79 -29.71 4.10 0.04
CA VAL A 79 -30.38 4.89 1.10
C VAL A 79 -29.58 6.15 1.38
#